data_AF-A0A1V4WDM8-F1
#
_entry.id   AF-A0A1V4WDM8-F1
#
_cell.length_a   1.000
_cell.length_b   1.000
_cell.length_c   1.000
_cell.angle_alpha   90.00
_cell.angle_beta   90.00
_cell.angle_gamma   90.00
#
_symmetry.space_group_name_H-M   'P 1'
#
loop_
_entity.id
_entity.type
_entity.pdbx_description
1 polymer ?
#
loop_
_entity_poly.entity_id
_entity_poly.type
_entity_poly.pdbx_seq_one_letter_code
_entity_poly.pdbx_strand_id
1 'polypeptide(L)'
;MDIHVSKHAIKRYRERLFDFRSSDEIIEKLLRDIAFRGRRIESRPAASGKCYEVIRRGISIVLVIDDESNATILTCLGNEYYRKWLKHQDMLRIPGRILFSQADQQHADLKPLRIFRRKADYCQVARPSISMR
;
A
#
# COMPACT_ATOMS: atom_id res chain seq x y z
N MET A 1 10.22 9.84 -17.75
CA MET A 1 9.10 9.29 -16.96
C MET A 1 9.13 9.95 -15.59
N ASP A 2 8.20 10.88 -15.36
CA ASP A 2 7.98 11.53 -14.08
C ASP A 2 7.21 10.59 -13.15
N ILE A 3 7.68 10.46 -11.91
CA ILE A 3 7.13 9.54 -10.93
C ILE A 3 6.70 10.32 -9.70
N HIS A 4 5.39 10.49 -9.57
CA HIS A 4 4.79 11.13 -8.41
C HIS A 4 4.53 10.10 -7.30
N VAL A 5 5.00 10.39 -6.09
CA VAL A 5 4.75 9.53 -4.92
C VAL A 5 3.64 10.13 -4.10
N SER A 6 2.53 9.41 -3.93
CA SER A 6 1.46 9.90 -3.08
C SER A 6 1.88 9.90 -1.60
N LYS A 7 1.40 10.90 -0.84
CA LYS A 7 1.53 10.92 0.63
C LYS A 7 0.97 9.65 1.27
N HIS A 8 -0.06 9.06 0.66
CA HIS A 8 -0.63 7.79 1.08
C HIS A 8 0.39 6.66 1.00
N ALA A 9 1.17 6.58 -0.08
CA ALA A 9 2.19 5.55 -0.25
C ALA A 9 3.29 5.63 0.82
N ILE A 10 3.77 6.83 1.14
CA ILE A 10 4.75 7.07 2.21
C ILE A 10 4.18 6.64 3.56
N LYS A 11 2.96 7.08 3.88
CA LYS A 11 2.28 6.68 5.13
C LYS A 11 2.16 5.16 5.25
N ARG A 12 1.75 4.48 4.18
CA ARG A 12 1.63 3.02 4.16
C ARG A 12 2.98 2.30 4.26
N TYR A 13 4.03 2.86 3.68
CA TYR A 13 5.38 2.34 3.84
C TYR A 13 5.77 2.31 5.32
N ARG A 14 5.63 3.44 6.02
CA ARG A 14 5.93 3.53 7.46
C ARG A 14 5.11 2.53 8.29
N GLU A 15 3.79 2.51 8.06
CA GLU A 15 2.86 1.62 8.78
C GLU A 15 3.16 0.12 8.55
N ARG A 16 3.53 -0.29 7.33
CA ARG A 16 3.64 -1.71 6.94
C ARG A 16 5.04 -2.29 7.09
N LEU A 17 6.07 -1.45 7.02
CA LEU A 17 7.47 -1.85 7.19
C LEU A 17 8.04 -1.45 8.55
N PHE A 18 7.22 -0.83 9.40
CA PHE A 18 7.59 -0.35 10.74
C PHE A 18 8.78 0.63 10.75
N ASP A 19 8.99 1.34 9.64
CA ASP A 19 10.04 2.34 9.51
C ASP A 19 9.50 3.73 9.81
N PHE A 20 9.62 4.14 11.07
CA PHE A 20 9.21 5.48 11.53
C PHE A 20 10.36 6.46 11.64
N ARG A 21 11.61 5.99 11.49
CA ARG A 21 12.82 6.79 11.69
C ARG A 21 13.28 7.46 10.41
N SER A 22 13.09 6.81 9.25
CA SER A 22 13.44 7.39 7.96
C SER A 22 12.66 8.67 7.68
N SER A 23 13.31 9.62 7.00
CA SER A 23 12.63 10.83 6.52
C SER A 23 11.76 10.54 5.31
N ASP A 24 10.80 11.41 5.03
CA ASP A 24 9.89 11.23 3.90
C ASP A 24 10.65 11.26 2.56
N GLU A 25 11.73 12.04 2.44
CA GLU A 25 12.56 12.13 1.23
C GLU A 25 13.29 10.80 0.94
N ILE A 26 13.78 10.13 1.99
CA ILE A 26 14.44 8.82 1.86
C ILE A 26 13.43 7.77 1.39
N ILE A 27 12.26 7.75 2.03
CA ILE A 27 11.17 6.83 1.67
C ILE A 27 10.70 7.09 0.25
N GLU A 28 10.53 8.36 -0.12
CA GLU A 28 10.13 8.76 -1.46
C GLU A 28 11.14 8.31 -2.52
N LYS A 29 12.43 8.55 -2.29
CA LYS A 29 13.50 8.11 -3.19
C LYS A 29 13.51 6.59 -3.35
N LEU A 30 13.28 5.86 -2.27
CA LEU A 30 13.20 4.40 -2.28
C LEU A 30 11.98 3.92 -3.09
N LEU A 31 10.80 4.52 -2.88
CA LEU A 31 9.59 4.18 -3.62
C LEU A 31 9.74 4.47 -5.13
N ARG A 32 10.35 5.61 -5.50
CA ARG A 32 10.68 5.93 -6.89
C ARG A 32 11.63 4.91 -7.51
N ASP A 33 12.65 4.49 -6.75
CA ASP A 33 13.62 3.48 -7.17
C ASP A 33 12.96 2.09 -7.39
N ILE A 34 11.95 1.74 -6.59
CA ILE A 34 11.12 0.55 -6.81
C ILE A 34 10.28 0.70 -8.09
N ALA A 35 9.62 1.85 -8.29
CA ALA A 35 8.79 2.09 -9.47
C ALA A 35 9.61 2.03 -10.78
N PHE A 36 10.83 2.56 -10.76
CA PHE A 36 11.68 2.63 -11.95
C PHE A 36 12.36 1.31 -12.30
N ARG A 37 12.88 0.56 -11.31
CA ARG A 37 13.68 -0.66 -11.56
C ARG A 37 13.01 -1.95 -11.12
N GLY A 38 11.80 -1.87 -10.58
CA GLY A 38 11.09 -3.03 -10.07
C GLY A 38 10.51 -3.90 -11.19
N ARG A 39 10.27 -5.17 -10.86
CA ARG A 39 9.62 -6.12 -11.76
C ARG A 39 8.12 -5.98 -11.62
N ARG A 40 7.41 -5.81 -12.75
CA ARG A 40 5.94 -5.86 -12.79
C ARG A 40 5.49 -7.30 -12.55
N ILE A 41 4.65 -7.53 -11.53
CA ILE A 41 4.12 -8.86 -11.20
C ILE A 41 2.75 -9.06 -11.85
N GLU A 42 1.84 -8.12 -11.61
CA GLU A 42 0.43 -8.33 -11.88
C GLU A 42 -0.19 -7.03 -12.38
N SER A 43 -1.08 -7.13 -13.37
CA SER A 43 -1.92 -6.02 -13.78
C SER A 43 -3.18 -6.03 -12.93
N ARG A 44 -3.53 -4.88 -12.37
CA ARG A 44 -4.76 -4.71 -11.58
C ARG A 44 -5.80 -3.96 -12.40
N PRO A 45 -7.10 -4.35 -12.32
CA PRO A 45 -8.16 -3.58 -12.95
C PRO A 45 -8.19 -2.19 -12.33
N ALA A 46 -8.18 -1.16 -13.17
CA ALA A 46 -8.23 0.24 -12.77
C ALA A 46 -9.36 0.96 -13.48
N ALA A 47 -9.99 1.90 -12.79
CA ALA A 47 -11.05 2.74 -13.37
C ALA A 47 -10.50 3.69 -14.46
N SER A 48 -9.22 4.06 -14.37
CA SER A 48 -8.49 4.84 -15.38
C SER A 48 -7.00 4.46 -15.36
N GLY A 49 -6.38 4.41 -16.53
CA GLY A 49 -4.95 4.09 -16.69
C GLY A 49 -4.61 2.61 -16.52
N LYS A 50 -3.32 2.29 -16.64
CA LYS A 50 -2.79 0.92 -16.45
C LYS A 50 -2.21 0.80 -15.05
N CYS A 51 -2.82 -0.04 -14.21
CA CYS A 51 -2.36 -0.27 -12.85
C CYS A 51 -1.53 -1.56 -12.75
N TYR A 52 -0.38 -1.46 -12.10
CA TYR A 52 0.58 -2.53 -11.96
C TYR A 52 1.02 -2.69 -10.50
N GLU A 53 1.12 -3.94 -10.07
CA GLU A 53 1.90 -4.29 -8.89
C GLU A 53 3.37 -4.45 -9.29
N VAL A 54 4.25 -3.71 -8.62
CA VAL A 54 5.69 -3.70 -8.89
C VAL A 54 6.43 -4.13 -7.63
N ILE A 55 7.37 -5.08 -7.78
CA ILE A 55 8.18 -5.57 -6.67
C ILE A 55 9.66 -5.26 -6.87
N ARG A 56 10.34 -4.88 -5.79
CA ARG A 56 11.80 -4.85 -5.73
C ARG A 56 12.28 -4.97 -4.29
N ARG A 57 13.38 -5.71 -4.08
CA ARG A 57 13.96 -5.94 -2.74
C ARG A 57 12.92 -6.45 -1.71
N GLY A 58 12.00 -7.29 -2.16
CA GLY A 58 10.92 -7.82 -1.33
C GLY A 58 9.80 -6.83 -0.97
N ILE A 59 9.89 -5.56 -1.39
CA ILE A 59 8.87 -4.53 -1.16
C ILE A 59 7.99 -4.42 -2.40
N SER A 60 6.68 -4.49 -2.21
CA SER A 60 5.69 -4.39 -3.29
C SER A 60 4.96 -3.05 -3.24
N ILE A 61 4.78 -2.42 -4.38
CA ILE A 61 4.04 -1.15 -4.54
C ILE A 61 2.98 -1.27 -5.62
N VAL A 62 1.98 -0.39 -5.58
CA VAL A 62 0.99 -0.21 -6.64
C VAL A 62 1.29 1.08 -7.40
N LEU A 63 1.51 0.93 -8.70
CA LEU A 63 1.83 2.00 -9.63
C LEU A 63 0.69 2.13 -10.64
N VAL A 64 0.22 3.36 -10.87
CA VAL A 64 -0.64 3.69 -12.01
C VAL A 64 0.17 4.45 -13.02
N ILE A 65 0.10 4.01 -14.27
CA ILE A 65 0.66 4.72 -15.42
C ILE A 65 -0.52 5.40 -16.12
N ASP A 66 -0.54 6.73 -16.05
CA ASP A 66 -1.57 7.55 -16.66
C ASP A 66 -1.26 7.70 -18.16
N ASP A 67 -0.03 8.10 -18.49
CA ASP A 67 0.51 8.26 -19.85
C ASP A 67 1.95 7.72 -19.91
N GLU A 68 2.58 7.66 -21.10
CA GLU A 68 3.98 7.20 -21.26
C GLU A 68 4.99 8.00 -20.42
N SER A 69 4.66 9.26 -20.13
CA SER A 69 5.53 10.18 -19.39
C SER A 69 5.25 10.24 -17.90
N ASN A 70 4.07 9.82 -17.43
CA ASN A 70 3.60 10.08 -16.07
C ASN A 70 3.19 8.79 -15.35
N ALA A 71 3.73 8.59 -14.15
CA ALA A 71 3.29 7.51 -13.28
C ALA A 71 3.13 7.96 -11.82
N THR A 72 2.15 7.38 -11.15
CA THR A 72 1.81 7.70 -9.76
C THR A 72 1.89 6.45 -8.89
N ILE A 73 2.66 6.52 -7.79
CA ILE A 73 2.68 5.47 -6.77
C ILE A 73 1.49 5.70 -5.82
N LEU A 74 0.48 4.84 -5.93
CA LEU A 74 -0.75 4.94 -5.13
C LEU A 74 -0.54 4.45 -3.70
N THR A 75 0.11 3.29 -3.52
CA THR A 75 0.26 2.69 -2.20
C THR A 75 1.46 1.74 -2.14
N CYS A 76 2.02 1.57 -0.95
CA CYS A 76 3.06 0.56 -0.67
C CYS A 76 2.40 -0.63 0.02
N LEU A 77 2.43 -1.83 -0.56
CA LEU A 77 1.81 -3.05 -0.03
C LEU A 77 2.61 -3.71 1.10
N GLY A 78 3.84 -3.27 1.35
CA GLY A 78 4.74 -3.82 2.35
C GLY A 78 5.63 -4.93 1.79
N ASN A 79 6.29 -5.67 2.69
CA ASN A 79 7.15 -6.78 2.32
C ASN A 79 6.38 -8.10 2.19
N GLU A 80 7.06 -9.14 1.71
CA GLU A 80 6.48 -10.48 1.56
C GLU A 80 5.94 -11.04 2.89
N TYR A 81 6.64 -10.82 4.00
CA TYR A 81 6.20 -11.26 5.34
C TYR A 81 4.88 -10.61 5.75
N TYR A 82 4.77 -9.29 5.60
CA TYR A 82 3.56 -8.54 5.87
C TYR A 82 2.42 -9.00 4.97
N ARG A 83 2.69 -9.28 3.69
CA ARG A 83 1.71 -9.81 2.74
C ARG A 83 1.20 -11.20 3.12
N LYS A 84 2.09 -12.09 3.55
CA LYS A 84 1.72 -13.44 4.04
C LYS A 84 0.88 -13.34 5.31
N TRP A 85 1.30 -12.52 6.27
CA TRP A 85 0.54 -12.24 7.48
C TRP A 85 -0.85 -11.68 7.17
N LEU A 86 -0.96 -10.68 6.28
CA LEU A 86 -2.24 -10.08 5.90
C LEU A 86 -3.19 -11.11 5.27
N LYS A 87 -2.70 -11.96 4.36
CA LYS A 87 -3.50 -13.05 3.77
C LYS A 87 -3.98 -14.05 4.81
N HIS A 88 -3.16 -14.35 5.81
CA HIS A 88 -3.54 -15.24 6.91
C HIS A 88 -4.64 -14.62 7.79
N GLN A 89 -4.56 -13.31 8.06
CA GLN A 89 -5.60 -12.58 8.78
C GLN A 89 -6.93 -12.53 8.01
N ASP A 90 -6.89 -12.36 6.68
CA ASP A 90 -8.10 -12.39 5.84
C ASP A 90 -8.73 -13.79 5.79
N MET A 91 -7.92 -14.86 5.81
CA MET A 91 -8.45 -16.23 5.93
C MET A 91 -9.17 -16.48 7.26
N LEU A 92 -8.75 -15.82 8.34
CA LEU A 92 -9.41 -15.89 9.65
C LEU A 92 -10.67 -15.01 9.74
N ARG A 93 -10.92 -14.18 8.72
CA ARG A 93 -12.14 -13.37 8.59
C ARG A 93 -13.16 -14.06 7.70
N ILE A 94 -13.92 -14.99 8.28
CA ILE A 94 -15.18 -15.44 7.68
C ILE A 94 -16.16 -14.24 7.69
N PRO A 95 -16.89 -13.93 6.60
CA PRO A 95 -17.85 -12.84 6.59
C PRO A 95 -18.84 -13.00 7.75
N GLY A 96 -18.86 -12.03 8.67
CA GLY A 96 -19.80 -11.99 9.80
C GLY A 96 -19.30 -12.56 11.13
N ARG A 97 -18.07 -13.11 11.25
CA ARG A 97 -17.49 -13.52 12.55
C ARG A 97 -16.00 -13.21 12.64
N ILE A 98 -15.59 -12.51 13.71
CA ILE A 98 -14.19 -12.40 14.10
C ILE A 98 -13.86 -13.67 14.89
N LEU A 99 -13.05 -14.57 14.33
CA LEU A 99 -12.42 -15.64 15.10
C LEU A 99 -11.13 -15.07 15.69
N PHE A 100 -11.14 -14.78 16.99
CA PHE A 100 -9.89 -14.61 17.73
C PHE A 100 -9.23 -15.99 17.77
N SER A 101 -8.05 -16.13 17.17
CA SER A 101 -7.18 -17.27 17.42
C SER A 101 -6.75 -17.21 18.88
N GLN A 102 -7.03 -18.28 19.64
CA GLN A 102 -6.69 -18.39 21.07
C GLN A 102 -5.18 -18.25 21.39
N ALA A 103 -4.31 -18.19 20.37
CA ALA A 103 -2.87 -18.00 20.54
C ALA A 103 -2.46 -16.61 21.09
N ASP A 104 -3.34 -15.61 21.03
CA ASP A 104 -3.01 -14.23 21.48
C ASP A 104 -3.43 -13.93 22.94
N GLN A 105 -3.99 -14.90 23.67
CA GLN A 105 -4.57 -14.65 25.00
C GLN A 105 -3.53 -14.49 26.13
N GLN A 106 -2.25 -14.83 25.94
CA GLN A 106 -1.26 -14.83 27.03
C GLN A 106 -0.35 -13.59 27.12
N HIS A 107 -0.53 -12.58 26.27
CA HIS A 107 0.28 -11.35 26.34
C HIS A 107 -0.57 -10.06 26.44
N ALA A 108 -1.79 -10.18 26.97
CA ALA A 108 -2.71 -9.07 27.20
C ALA A 108 -2.34 -8.27 28.46
N ASP A 109 -1.19 -7.58 28.43
CA ASP A 109 -0.91 -6.49 29.39
C ASP A 109 -0.26 -5.26 28.73
N LEU A 110 -0.26 -5.21 27.39
CA LEU A 110 0.05 -3.99 26.64
C LEU A 110 -1.24 -3.44 26.04
N LYS A 111 -1.66 -2.28 26.57
CA LYS A 111 -2.85 -1.50 26.21
C LYS A 111 -3.14 -1.56 24.69
N PRO A 112 -4.39 -1.83 24.27
CA PRO A 112 -4.72 -1.96 22.87
C PRO A 112 -4.55 -0.60 22.17
N LEU A 113 -3.51 -0.47 21.35
CA LEU A 113 -3.42 0.61 20.38
C LEU A 113 -4.59 0.45 19.40
N ARG A 114 -5.56 1.36 19.54
CA ARG A 114 -6.77 1.51 18.73
C ARG A 114 -6.57 0.98 17.31
N ILE A 115 -7.16 -0.19 17.07
CA ILE A 115 -7.22 -0.85 15.77
C ILE A 115 -7.86 0.12 14.79
N PHE A 116 -7.05 0.67 13.89
CA PHE A 116 -7.50 1.52 12.79
C PHE A 116 -8.39 0.68 11.88
N ARG A 117 -9.71 0.79 12.04
CA ARG A 117 -10.68 0.45 11.00
C ARG A 117 -10.29 1.22 9.75
N ARG A 118 -9.95 0.54 8.66
CA ARG A 118 -10.04 1.12 7.31
C ARG A 118 -10.74 0.14 6.40
N LYS A 119 -11.91 0.55 5.92
CA LYS A 119 -12.55 0.04 4.71
C LYS A 119 -11.50 0.01 3.59
N ALA A 120 -11.49 -1.08 2.85
CA ALA A 120 -10.76 -1.21 1.61
C ALA A 120 -11.50 -0.46 0.50
N ASP A 121 -11.48 0.87 0.55
CA ASP A 121 -11.96 1.72 -0.54
C ASP A 121 -10.76 2.55 -1.04
N TYR A 122 -9.98 2.01 -1.96
CA TYR A 122 -8.96 2.80 -2.67
C TYR A 122 -8.97 2.42 -4.15
N CYS A 123 -9.96 2.96 -4.86
CA CYS A 123 -9.96 3.31 -6.29
C CYS A 123 -11.06 4.37 -6.55
N GLN A 124 -11.06 5.46 -5.79
CA GLN A 124 -11.83 6.66 -6.15
C GLN A 124 -10.94 7.88 -5.89
N VAL A 125 -10.10 8.21 -6.87
CA VAL A 125 -9.50 9.54 -6.95
C VAL A 125 -10.14 10.20 -8.16
N ALA A 126 -11.35 10.74 -7.97
CA ALA A 126 -11.93 11.68 -8.92
C ALA A 126 -11.14 12.99 -8.81
N ARG A 127 -10.46 13.41 -9.89
CA ARG A 127 -9.95 14.78 -10.00
C ARG A 127 -11.14 15.71 -10.28
N PRO A 128 -11.27 16.87 -9.61
CA PRO A 128 -12.19 17.90 -10.07
C PRO A 128 -11.63 18.52 -11.35
N SER A 129 -12.44 18.51 -12.40
CA SER A 129 -12.21 19.24 -13.65
C SER A 129 -12.22 20.74 -13.37
N ILE A 130 -11.05 21.37 -13.35
CA ILE A 130 -10.96 22.83 -13.39
C ILE A 130 -11.10 23.23 -14.86
N SER A 131 -12.33 23.56 -15.25
CA SER A 131 -12.62 24.38 -16.43
C SER A 131 -12.51 25.83 -16.00
N MET A 132 -11.57 26.58 -16.56
CA MET A 132 -11.72 28.03 -16.66
C MET A 132 -11.36 28.49 -18.06
N ARG A 133 -12.37 29.10 -18.67
CA ARG A 133 -12.33 29.94 -19.87
C ARG A 133 -11.52 31.20 -19.61
#